data_AF-A0A4P8R7I9-F1
#
_entry.id   AF-A0A4P8R7I9-F1
#
_cell.length_a   1.000
_cell.length_b   1.000
_cell.length_c   1.000
_cell.angle_alpha   90.00
_cell.angle_beta   90.00
_cell.angle_gamma   90.00
#
_symmetry.space_group_name_H-M   'P 1'
#
loop_
_entity.id
_entity.type
_entity.pdbx_description
1 polymer ?
#
loop_
_entity_poly.entity_id
_entity_poly.type
_entity_poly.pdbx_seq_one_letter_code
_entity_poly.pdbx_strand_id
1 'polypeptide(L)'
;MAADTLTPADRYQELFVAVQDGEVFEDSKHFVDCVPRDDPEQILRAYRRERNREGFDLATFVGEHFDEPKPAHSGFRPHASDDLARHLDRLWEPLTHRASPKVMGSLIDVPTAYPVPGGRFRELYYWDTYFSMLGLAASGRTGHVRDAVTAIASLVDRYGHMPNGNRTYYLSRSQPPMLACMVQLAEAAGAVDPRDLLHALRREHSYWTDGADALRPGEAHRMSVAMPDGAVLQRYWDDRDSPREESYREDVATAAASDRPVHEVYRDLRAGAASGWDFSSRWNDVPDDLATIATTRIVPVDLNALLVVLERQIARLSAADGDDESAAIFTTAAQDRCEAIDRWLWDDDRGVYLDRDIRSGELRASLTGACVVPLFAGCASDEQARRTESAVRDALLRDGGMGTTEHATGDQWDQPNGWAPLQWMAIEGFRRHDLPLGDEIASRWIATVRSVFEREHRLIEKYEIDGDDGIGGGGEYELQDGFGWTNGVTAALLAGWRPPHL
;
A
#
# COMPACT_ATOMS: atom_id res chain seq x y z
N MET A 1 20.08 -18.05 -12.14
CA MET A 1 20.05 -16.90 -13.06
C MET A 1 19.82 -15.66 -12.22
N ALA A 2 20.46 -14.52 -12.52
CA ALA A 2 20.10 -13.26 -11.86
C ALA A 2 18.61 -13.00 -12.08
N ALA A 3 17.91 -12.49 -11.08
CA ALA A 3 16.52 -12.11 -11.23
C ALA A 3 16.43 -11.05 -12.34
N ASP A 4 15.49 -11.26 -13.27
CA ASP A 4 15.21 -10.30 -14.31
C ASP A 4 14.56 -9.05 -13.70
N THR A 5 15.25 -7.91 -13.80
CA THR A 5 14.83 -6.64 -13.20
C THR A 5 14.45 -5.58 -14.24
N LEU A 6 14.55 -5.90 -15.53
CA LEU A 6 14.21 -4.95 -16.59
C LEU A 6 12.69 -4.82 -16.70
N THR A 7 12.22 -3.58 -16.67
CA THR A 7 10.80 -3.26 -16.78
C THR A 7 10.31 -3.27 -18.24
N PRO A 8 9.00 -3.32 -18.50
CA PRO A 8 8.46 -3.13 -19.84
C PRO A 8 8.98 -1.88 -20.55
N ALA A 9 9.08 -0.73 -19.86
CA ALA A 9 9.66 0.48 -20.45
C ALA A 9 11.15 0.32 -20.81
N ASP A 10 11.95 -0.31 -19.94
CA ASP A 10 13.37 -0.58 -20.20
C ASP A 10 13.56 -1.49 -21.44
N ARG A 11 12.66 -2.47 -21.60
CA ARG A 11 12.70 -3.49 -22.65
C ARG A 11 12.25 -2.96 -24.00
N TYR A 12 11.09 -2.30 -24.03
CA TYR A 12 10.42 -1.94 -25.27
C TYR A 12 10.70 -0.50 -25.69
N GLN A 13 11.28 0.34 -24.83
CA GLN A 13 11.79 1.68 -25.18
C GLN A 13 10.74 2.49 -25.96
N GLU A 14 11.04 2.89 -27.19
CA GLU A 14 10.10 3.67 -28.00
C GLU A 14 8.82 2.93 -28.38
N LEU A 15 8.82 1.58 -28.38
CA LEU A 15 7.60 0.80 -28.61
C LEU A 15 6.66 0.96 -27.41
N PHE A 16 7.19 0.95 -26.18
CA PHE A 16 6.38 1.20 -24.98
C PHE A 16 5.72 2.58 -25.04
N VAL A 17 6.49 3.62 -25.33
CA VAL A 17 5.95 4.99 -25.44
C VAL A 17 4.90 5.08 -26.54
N ALA A 18 5.17 4.51 -27.72
CA ALA A 18 4.20 4.52 -28.82
C ALA A 18 2.90 3.78 -28.49
N VAL A 19 2.96 2.68 -27.72
CA VAL A 19 1.77 1.93 -27.32
C VAL A 19 0.93 2.71 -26.31
N GLN A 20 1.56 3.36 -25.34
CA GLN A 20 0.86 4.20 -24.36
C GLN A 20 0.28 5.45 -25.03
N ASP A 21 1.08 6.23 -25.76
CA ASP A 21 0.61 7.46 -26.44
C ASP A 21 -0.40 7.18 -27.55
N GLY A 22 -0.31 6.01 -28.18
CA GLY A 22 -1.21 5.56 -29.23
C GLY A 22 -2.53 4.99 -28.73
N GLU A 23 -2.75 4.95 -27.42
CA GLU A 23 -3.97 4.43 -26.76
C GLU A 23 -4.40 3.06 -27.32
N VAL A 24 -3.42 2.18 -27.55
CA VAL A 24 -3.70 0.81 -28.07
C VAL A 24 -4.62 0.05 -27.10
N PHE A 25 -4.51 0.35 -25.81
CA PHE A 25 -5.42 -0.12 -24.76
C PHE A 25 -5.95 1.08 -23.96
N GLU A 26 -7.15 0.91 -23.39
CA GLU A 26 -7.82 1.93 -22.59
C GLU A 26 -7.12 2.21 -21.25
N ASP A 27 -6.60 1.18 -20.59
CA ASP A 27 -5.85 1.24 -19.32
C ASP A 27 -4.34 1.15 -19.59
N SER A 28 -3.58 2.14 -19.12
CA SER A 28 -2.10 2.18 -19.18
C SER A 28 -1.44 0.93 -18.58
N LYS A 29 -2.08 0.27 -17.60
CA LYS A 29 -1.59 -0.96 -16.97
C LYS A 29 -1.70 -2.19 -17.87
N HIS A 30 -2.57 -2.17 -18.89
CA HIS A 30 -2.83 -3.34 -19.71
C HIS A 30 -1.59 -3.80 -20.48
N PHE A 31 -0.87 -2.86 -21.11
CA PHE A 31 0.31 -3.20 -21.91
C PHE A 31 1.51 -3.66 -21.05
N VAL A 32 1.73 -3.05 -19.89
CA VAL A 32 2.84 -3.46 -19.00
C VAL A 32 2.64 -4.84 -18.39
N ASP A 33 1.43 -5.38 -18.46
CA ASP A 33 1.07 -6.72 -18.05
C ASP A 33 1.01 -7.73 -19.20
N CYS A 34 1.13 -7.28 -20.45
CA CYS A 34 1.23 -8.15 -21.61
C CYS A 34 2.51 -9.01 -21.57
N VAL A 35 2.38 -10.25 -22.03
CA VAL A 35 3.50 -11.19 -22.10
C VAL A 35 4.03 -11.22 -23.54
N PRO A 36 5.34 -11.03 -23.76
CA PRO A 36 5.89 -11.11 -25.11
C PRO A 36 5.85 -12.55 -25.63
N ARG A 37 5.47 -12.73 -26.90
CA ARG A 37 5.47 -14.05 -27.57
C ARG A 37 6.85 -14.49 -28.04
N ASP A 38 7.75 -13.53 -28.22
CA ASP A 38 9.13 -13.72 -28.68
C ASP A 38 10.12 -12.95 -27.80
N ASP A 39 11.41 -13.08 -28.10
CA ASP A 39 12.45 -12.31 -27.43
C ASP A 39 12.20 -10.78 -27.54
N PRO A 40 12.20 -10.03 -26.42
CA PRO A 40 11.89 -8.59 -26.43
C PRO A 40 12.78 -7.75 -27.35
N GLU A 41 14.07 -8.09 -27.50
CA GLU A 41 14.94 -7.35 -28.43
C GLU A 41 14.53 -7.60 -29.89
N GLN A 42 14.08 -8.81 -30.21
CA GLN A 42 13.60 -9.15 -31.55
C GLN A 42 12.30 -8.41 -31.88
N ILE A 43 11.36 -8.32 -30.92
CA ILE A 43 10.12 -7.55 -31.07
C ILE A 43 10.46 -6.07 -31.31
N LEU A 44 11.34 -5.48 -30.50
CA LEU A 44 11.73 -4.07 -30.67
C LEU A 44 12.43 -3.82 -32.01
N ARG A 45 13.28 -4.75 -32.47
CA ARG A 45 13.89 -4.67 -33.81
C ARG A 45 12.85 -4.79 -34.92
N ALA A 46 11.84 -5.66 -34.78
CA ALA A 46 10.74 -5.76 -35.74
C ALA A 46 9.97 -4.44 -35.84
N TYR A 47 9.56 -3.88 -34.69
CA TYR A 47 8.90 -2.58 -34.61
C TYR A 47 9.70 -1.48 -35.32
N ARG A 48 11.00 -1.35 -35.03
CA ARG A 48 11.88 -0.34 -35.66
C ARG A 48 11.95 -0.45 -37.18
N ARG A 49 11.85 -1.65 -37.74
CA ARG A 49 11.84 -1.87 -39.22
C ARG A 49 10.49 -1.59 -39.85
N GLU A 50 9.41 -1.73 -39.09
CA GLU A 50 8.05 -1.80 -39.61
C GLU A 50 7.27 -0.50 -39.37
N ARG A 51 7.56 0.25 -38.30
CA ARG A 51 6.82 1.45 -37.89
C ARG A 51 6.70 2.57 -38.94
N ASN A 52 7.62 2.60 -39.91
CA ASN A 52 7.66 3.61 -40.97
C ASN A 52 7.14 3.08 -42.33
N ARG A 53 6.64 1.85 -42.38
CA ARG A 53 6.08 1.27 -43.61
C ARG A 53 4.68 1.79 -43.85
N GLU A 54 4.33 1.99 -45.12
CA GLU A 54 2.96 2.32 -45.50
C GLU A 54 2.01 1.21 -45.04
N GLY A 55 0.93 1.58 -44.35
CA GLY A 55 -0.06 0.63 -43.81
C GLY A 55 0.33 -0.05 -42.49
N PHE A 56 1.40 0.38 -41.81
CA PHE A 56 1.68 -0.09 -40.45
C PHE A 56 0.57 0.32 -39.47
N ASP A 57 0.09 -0.65 -38.69
CA ASP A 57 -0.89 -0.45 -37.63
C ASP A 57 -0.32 -0.96 -36.30
N LEU A 58 -0.24 -0.08 -35.31
CA LEU A 58 0.42 -0.39 -34.03
C LEU A 58 -0.38 -1.42 -33.22
N ALA A 59 -1.70 -1.33 -33.21
CA ALA A 59 -2.56 -2.27 -32.47
C ALA A 59 -2.44 -3.69 -33.01
N THR A 60 -2.43 -3.84 -34.35
CA THR A 60 -2.19 -5.12 -35.02
C THR A 60 -0.81 -5.66 -34.68
N PHE A 61 0.25 -4.84 -34.75
CA PHE A 61 1.60 -5.25 -34.37
C PHE A 61 1.67 -5.74 -32.92
N VAL A 62 1.04 -5.03 -31.98
CA VAL A 62 0.97 -5.44 -30.57
C VAL A 62 0.22 -6.77 -30.44
N GLY A 63 -0.94 -6.91 -31.08
CA GLY A 63 -1.75 -8.14 -31.05
C GLY A 63 -1.05 -9.35 -31.66
N GLU A 64 -0.10 -9.16 -32.57
CA GLU A 64 0.74 -10.22 -33.16
C GLU A 64 1.90 -10.64 -32.24
N HIS A 65 2.49 -9.70 -31.50
CA HIS A 65 3.71 -9.94 -30.71
C HIS A 65 3.50 -10.16 -29.21
N PHE A 66 2.30 -9.89 -28.69
CA PHE A 66 2.02 -9.97 -27.25
C PHE A 66 0.76 -10.78 -26.95
N ASP A 67 0.79 -11.49 -25.83
CA ASP A 67 -0.38 -12.10 -25.21
C ASP A 67 -0.94 -11.16 -24.15
N GLU A 68 -2.21 -10.79 -24.32
CA GLU A 68 -2.92 -9.91 -23.39
C GLU A 68 -3.19 -10.59 -22.04
N PRO A 69 -3.20 -9.82 -20.93
CA PRO A 69 -3.40 -10.36 -19.60
C PRO A 69 -4.88 -10.75 -19.40
N LYS A 70 -5.13 -11.94 -18.83
CA LYS A 70 -6.48 -12.41 -18.50
C LYS A 70 -6.97 -11.85 -17.17
N PRO A 71 -8.27 -11.53 -16.98
CA PRO A 71 -8.78 -11.04 -15.69
C PRO A 71 -8.55 -12.02 -14.55
N ALA A 72 -8.27 -11.50 -13.35
CA ALA A 72 -8.31 -12.32 -12.14
C ALA A 72 -9.78 -12.63 -11.80
N HIS A 73 -10.09 -13.91 -11.55
CA HIS A 73 -11.41 -14.38 -11.09
C HIS A 73 -12.57 -14.37 -12.11
N SER A 74 -12.31 -14.71 -13.38
CA SER A 74 -13.36 -14.86 -14.40
C SER A 74 -14.42 -15.98 -14.16
N GLY A 75 -14.58 -16.49 -12.94
CA GLY A 75 -15.41 -17.64 -12.63
C GLY A 75 -16.09 -17.68 -11.25
N PHE A 76 -15.82 -16.75 -10.33
CA PHE A 76 -16.56 -16.73 -9.06
C PHE A 76 -17.99 -16.23 -9.30
N ARG A 77 -18.97 -16.92 -8.72
CA ARG A 77 -20.38 -16.51 -8.77
C ARG A 77 -20.94 -16.48 -7.35
N PRO A 78 -21.39 -15.31 -6.86
CA PRO A 78 -22.07 -15.23 -5.57
C PRO A 78 -23.31 -16.11 -5.58
N HIS A 79 -23.65 -16.71 -4.44
CA HIS A 79 -24.95 -17.33 -4.25
C HIS A 79 -25.86 -16.32 -3.56
N ALA A 80 -27.04 -16.07 -4.14
CA ALA A 80 -28.00 -15.10 -3.59
C ALA A 80 -28.50 -15.45 -2.17
N SER A 81 -28.27 -16.68 -1.71
CA SER A 81 -28.61 -17.15 -0.36
C SER A 81 -27.46 -17.04 0.65
N ASP A 82 -26.27 -16.59 0.24
CA ASP A 82 -25.16 -16.43 1.16
C ASP A 82 -25.38 -15.22 2.05
N ASP A 83 -25.19 -15.41 3.36
CA ASP A 83 -24.90 -14.28 4.24
C ASP A 83 -23.46 -13.80 4.02
N LEU A 84 -23.14 -12.60 4.53
CA LEU A 84 -21.84 -11.98 4.34
C LEU A 84 -20.68 -12.88 4.79
N ALA A 85 -20.81 -13.57 5.94
CA ALA A 85 -19.76 -14.43 6.46
C ALA A 85 -19.50 -15.65 5.55
N ARG A 86 -20.57 -16.30 5.07
CA ARG A 86 -20.46 -17.42 4.13
C ARG A 86 -19.89 -17.00 2.78
N HIS A 87 -20.27 -15.83 2.29
CA HIS A 87 -19.72 -15.27 1.06
C HIS A 87 -18.21 -15.08 1.16
N LEU A 88 -17.74 -14.47 2.27
CA LEU A 88 -16.32 -14.25 2.54
C LEU A 88 -15.51 -15.56 2.60
N ASP A 89 -16.02 -16.59 3.28
CA ASP A 89 -15.33 -17.88 3.36
C ASP A 89 -15.18 -18.54 1.98
N ARG A 90 -16.16 -18.38 1.09
CA ARG A 90 -16.11 -18.90 -0.28
C ARG A 90 -15.23 -18.09 -1.23
N LEU A 91 -14.91 -16.84 -0.88
CA LEU A 91 -14.09 -15.94 -1.71
C LEU A 91 -12.59 -16.22 -1.58
N TRP A 92 -12.11 -16.77 -0.46
CA TRP A 92 -10.67 -16.95 -0.24
C TRP A 92 -10.00 -17.85 -1.26
N GLU A 93 -10.66 -18.94 -1.68
CA GLU A 93 -10.09 -19.85 -2.68
C GLU A 93 -9.98 -19.18 -4.06
N PRO A 94 -11.04 -18.55 -4.62
CA PRO A 94 -10.92 -17.74 -5.82
C PRO A 94 -9.81 -16.69 -5.73
N LEU A 95 -9.70 -15.96 -4.61
CA LEU A 95 -8.75 -14.86 -4.40
C LEU A 95 -7.30 -15.32 -4.16
N THR A 96 -7.08 -16.61 -3.97
CA THR A 96 -5.74 -17.18 -3.79
C THR A 96 -5.13 -17.51 -5.15
N HIS A 97 -4.09 -16.79 -5.53
CA HIS A 97 -3.34 -17.02 -6.76
C HIS A 97 -2.04 -17.76 -6.52
N ARG A 98 -1.62 -18.48 -7.55
CA ARG A 98 -0.24 -18.98 -7.66
C ARG A 98 0.39 -18.29 -8.85
N ALA A 99 1.53 -17.63 -8.63
CA ALA A 99 2.27 -17.01 -9.72
C ALA A 99 2.57 -18.06 -10.80
N SER A 100 2.24 -17.72 -12.05
CA SER A 100 2.63 -18.49 -13.23
C SER A 100 3.37 -17.55 -14.18
N PRO A 101 4.56 -17.05 -13.75
CA PRO A 101 5.30 -16.08 -14.52
C PRO A 101 5.68 -16.67 -15.87
N LYS A 102 5.50 -15.87 -16.92
CA LYS A 102 5.95 -16.21 -18.26
C LYS A 102 7.33 -15.60 -18.47
N VAL A 103 8.14 -16.27 -19.27
CA VAL A 103 9.50 -15.83 -19.60
C VAL A 103 9.44 -14.40 -20.13
N MET A 104 10.23 -13.49 -19.54
CA MET A 104 10.31 -12.06 -19.90
C MET A 104 9.00 -11.25 -19.76
N GLY A 105 7.98 -11.78 -19.08
CA GLY A 105 6.83 -10.99 -18.63
C GLY A 105 7.17 -10.15 -17.39
N SER A 106 6.32 -9.18 -17.06
CA SER A 106 6.55 -8.30 -15.90
C SER A 106 6.27 -8.96 -14.54
N LEU A 107 5.49 -10.05 -14.48
CA LEU A 107 5.16 -10.75 -13.23
C LEU A 107 6.37 -11.49 -12.66
N ILE A 108 6.70 -11.20 -11.41
CA ILE A 108 7.81 -11.79 -10.67
C ILE A 108 7.34 -13.05 -9.94
N ASP A 109 8.08 -14.14 -10.10
CA ASP A 109 7.78 -15.41 -9.42
C ASP A 109 7.85 -15.29 -7.89
N VAL A 110 7.07 -16.10 -7.17
CA VAL A 110 7.14 -16.28 -5.71
C VAL A 110 6.92 -17.76 -5.37
N PRO A 111 7.49 -18.28 -4.26
CA PRO A 111 7.54 -19.72 -3.98
C PRO A 111 6.17 -20.34 -3.63
N THR A 112 5.24 -19.54 -3.14
CA THR A 112 3.97 -19.96 -2.54
C THR A 112 2.79 -19.24 -3.17
N ALA A 113 1.58 -19.74 -2.89
CA ALA A 113 0.36 -19.03 -3.27
C ALA A 113 0.17 -17.78 -2.40
N TYR A 114 -0.62 -16.83 -2.87
CA TYR A 114 -0.85 -15.57 -2.17
C TYR A 114 -2.24 -15.00 -2.49
N PRO A 115 -2.85 -14.26 -1.54
CA PRO A 115 -4.07 -13.51 -1.83
C PRO A 115 -3.77 -12.37 -2.80
N VAL A 116 -4.67 -12.10 -3.73
CA VAL A 116 -4.67 -10.85 -4.52
C VAL A 116 -5.85 -9.98 -4.12
N PRO A 117 -5.78 -8.66 -4.36
CA PRO A 117 -6.89 -7.77 -4.04
C PRO A 117 -8.17 -8.09 -4.84
N GLY A 118 -8.08 -8.27 -6.16
CA GLY A 118 -9.22 -8.54 -7.05
C GLY A 118 -9.26 -7.62 -8.28
N GLY A 119 -10.02 -8.01 -9.31
CA GLY A 119 -10.17 -7.22 -10.54
C GLY A 119 -8.88 -7.03 -11.35
N ARG A 120 -8.49 -5.76 -11.59
CA ARG A 120 -7.27 -5.36 -12.32
C ARG A 120 -5.97 -5.69 -11.57
N PHE A 121 -6.06 -5.88 -10.25
CA PHE A 121 -4.95 -6.21 -9.37
C PHE A 121 -4.74 -7.72 -9.32
N ARG A 122 -3.87 -8.20 -10.21
CA ARG A 122 -3.62 -9.62 -10.49
C ARG A 122 -2.29 -10.11 -9.91
N GLU A 123 -1.63 -9.22 -9.20
CA GLU A 123 -0.35 -9.42 -8.55
C GLU A 123 -0.51 -9.29 -7.04
N LEU A 124 0.48 -9.79 -6.32
CA LEU A 124 0.65 -9.56 -4.90
C LEU A 124 0.89 -8.07 -4.67
N TYR A 125 0.14 -7.45 -3.76
CA TYR A 125 0.40 -6.10 -3.25
C TYR A 125 0.83 -6.18 -1.78
N TYR A 126 1.77 -5.33 -1.38
CA TYR A 126 2.43 -5.48 -0.09
C TYR A 126 1.47 -5.28 1.09
N TRP A 127 1.00 -4.07 1.34
CA TRP A 127 0.24 -3.80 2.57
C TRP A 127 -1.17 -4.43 2.56
N ASP A 128 -1.81 -4.56 1.38
CA ASP A 128 -3.08 -5.28 1.16
C ASP A 128 -3.04 -6.71 1.70
N THR A 129 -1.88 -7.36 1.58
CA THR A 129 -1.68 -8.75 2.00
C THR A 129 -1.87 -8.88 3.50
N TYR A 130 -1.46 -7.90 4.31
CA TYR A 130 -1.65 -7.97 5.76
C TYR A 130 -3.14 -7.99 6.10
N PHE A 131 -3.91 -7.07 5.51
CA PHE A 131 -5.33 -6.98 5.76
C PHE A 131 -6.07 -8.22 5.26
N SER A 132 -5.68 -8.76 4.10
CA SER A 132 -6.19 -10.04 3.59
C SER A 132 -5.87 -11.20 4.55
N MET A 133 -4.65 -11.24 5.10
CA MET A 133 -4.24 -12.24 6.08
C MET A 133 -5.07 -12.21 7.35
N LEU A 134 -5.60 -11.05 7.78
CA LEU A 134 -6.50 -10.98 8.94
C LEU A 134 -7.71 -11.90 8.76
N GLY A 135 -8.35 -11.85 7.59
CA GLY A 135 -9.51 -12.69 7.29
C GLY A 135 -9.15 -14.16 7.10
N LEU A 136 -8.00 -14.45 6.48
CA LEU A 136 -7.48 -15.82 6.38
C LEU A 136 -7.23 -16.43 7.77
N ALA A 137 -6.61 -15.67 8.68
CA ALA A 137 -6.36 -16.09 10.05
C ALA A 137 -7.68 -16.30 10.83
N ALA A 138 -8.60 -15.33 10.75
CA ALA A 138 -9.91 -15.42 11.38
C ALA A 138 -10.75 -16.61 10.88
N SER A 139 -10.52 -17.04 9.63
CA SER A 139 -11.17 -18.20 9.00
C SER A 139 -10.43 -19.52 9.24
N GLY A 140 -9.39 -19.54 10.09
CA GLY A 140 -8.59 -20.74 10.40
C GLY A 140 -7.73 -21.26 9.23
N ARG A 141 -7.49 -20.44 8.21
CA ARG A 141 -6.73 -20.81 7.00
C ARG A 141 -5.22 -20.63 7.21
N THR A 142 -4.69 -21.21 8.29
CA THR A 142 -3.29 -21.08 8.72
C THR A 142 -2.26 -21.38 7.62
N GLY A 143 -2.54 -22.34 6.73
CA GLY A 143 -1.68 -22.63 5.57
C GLY A 143 -1.56 -21.45 4.59
N HIS A 144 -2.65 -20.72 4.33
CA HIS A 144 -2.65 -19.55 3.46
C HIS A 144 -1.92 -18.37 4.11
N VAL A 145 -2.04 -18.22 5.43
CA VAL A 145 -1.28 -17.23 6.21
C VAL A 145 0.22 -17.49 6.09
N ARG A 146 0.67 -18.75 6.25
CA ARG A 146 2.07 -19.15 6.05
C ARG A 146 2.53 -18.86 4.62
N ASP A 147 1.74 -19.24 3.62
CA ASP A 147 2.08 -19.08 2.21
C ASP A 147 2.24 -17.60 1.85
N ALA A 148 1.33 -16.72 2.31
CA ALA A 148 1.39 -15.28 2.07
C ALA A 148 2.65 -14.63 2.67
N VAL A 149 2.96 -14.88 3.95
CA VAL A 149 4.15 -14.29 4.58
C VAL A 149 5.45 -14.83 3.98
N THR A 150 5.45 -16.10 3.55
CA THR A 150 6.59 -16.71 2.83
C THR A 150 6.81 -16.06 1.47
N ALA A 151 5.74 -15.73 0.73
CA ALA A 151 5.84 -15.04 -0.54
C ALA A 151 6.47 -13.65 -0.37
N ILE A 152 6.00 -12.86 0.61
CA ILE A 152 6.54 -11.54 0.94
C ILE A 152 8.03 -11.62 1.33
N ALA A 153 8.37 -12.49 2.28
CA ALA A 153 9.76 -12.66 2.73
C ALA A 153 10.70 -13.04 1.57
N SER A 154 10.24 -13.88 0.63
CA SER A 154 11.03 -14.25 -0.55
C SER A 154 11.37 -13.08 -1.48
N LEU A 155 10.52 -12.05 -1.52
CA LEU A 155 10.74 -10.85 -2.33
C LEU A 155 11.72 -9.91 -1.61
N VAL A 156 11.55 -9.74 -0.30
CA VAL A 156 12.50 -9.02 0.56
C VAL A 156 13.90 -9.61 0.41
N ASP A 157 14.05 -10.93 0.51
CA ASP A 157 15.34 -11.61 0.38
C ASP A 157 16.01 -11.42 -0.98
N ARG A 158 15.22 -11.40 -2.06
CA ARG A 158 15.74 -11.28 -3.43
C ARG A 158 16.06 -9.84 -3.83
N TYR A 159 15.29 -8.86 -3.36
CA TYR A 159 15.34 -7.48 -3.84
C TYR A 159 15.74 -6.46 -2.78
N GLY A 160 16.02 -6.90 -1.54
CA GLY A 160 16.39 -6.01 -0.44
C GLY A 160 15.20 -5.36 0.26
N HIS A 161 14.00 -5.44 -0.31
CA HIS A 161 12.76 -4.87 0.19
C HIS A 161 11.57 -5.60 -0.44
N MET A 162 10.37 -5.40 0.12
CA MET A 162 9.15 -5.83 -0.55
C MET A 162 8.74 -4.74 -1.55
N PRO A 163 8.74 -5.02 -2.86
CA PRO A 163 8.25 -4.06 -3.85
C PRO A 163 6.76 -3.74 -3.62
N ASN A 164 6.25 -2.64 -4.16
CA ASN A 164 4.81 -2.29 -4.08
C ASN A 164 3.92 -3.51 -4.42
N GLY A 165 4.26 -4.21 -5.51
CA GLY A 165 3.74 -5.54 -5.80
C GLY A 165 4.73 -6.38 -6.61
N ASN A 166 4.43 -7.67 -6.86
CA ASN A 166 5.37 -8.57 -7.54
C ASN A 166 5.44 -8.37 -9.07
N ARG A 167 5.69 -7.13 -9.52
CA ARG A 167 5.92 -6.75 -10.92
C ARG A 167 7.27 -6.04 -11.06
N THR A 168 7.94 -6.20 -12.20
CA THR A 168 9.24 -5.56 -12.44
C THR A 168 9.18 -4.03 -12.35
N TYR A 169 8.10 -3.42 -12.85
CA TYR A 169 7.87 -1.97 -12.79
C TYR A 169 7.58 -1.43 -11.37
N TYR A 170 7.42 -2.32 -10.37
CA TYR A 170 7.30 -1.97 -8.96
C TYR A 170 8.60 -2.12 -8.16
N LEU A 171 9.66 -2.70 -8.73
CA LEU A 171 10.94 -2.90 -8.02
C LEU A 171 11.63 -1.61 -7.55
N SER A 172 11.21 -0.43 -8.05
CA SER A 172 11.79 0.85 -7.68
C SER A 172 11.22 1.45 -6.39
N ARG A 173 10.17 0.86 -5.82
CA ARG A 173 9.53 1.35 -4.60
C ARG A 173 8.90 0.22 -3.77
N SER A 174 8.71 0.50 -2.49
CA SER A 174 7.94 -0.36 -1.59
C SER A 174 6.49 0.13 -1.45
N GLN A 175 5.86 -0.22 -0.33
CA GLN A 175 4.54 0.19 0.16
C GLN A 175 4.61 0.30 1.69
N PRO A 176 3.56 0.75 2.42
CA PRO A 176 3.59 0.82 3.89
C PRO A 176 4.10 -0.49 4.52
N PRO A 177 5.12 -0.45 5.40
CA PRO A 177 5.82 -1.65 5.85
C PRO A 177 4.98 -2.45 6.85
N MET A 178 4.36 -3.54 6.36
CA MET A 178 3.46 -4.39 7.14
C MET A 178 4.03 -5.79 7.43
N LEU A 179 5.25 -6.12 7.02
CA LEU A 179 5.84 -7.45 7.25
C LEU A 179 5.91 -7.79 8.75
N ALA A 180 6.29 -6.85 9.60
CA ALA A 180 6.29 -7.06 11.05
C ALA A 180 4.90 -7.46 11.58
N CYS A 181 3.86 -6.74 11.14
CA CYS A 181 2.47 -7.06 11.45
C CYS A 181 2.05 -8.43 10.90
N MET A 182 2.50 -8.80 9.68
CA MET A 182 2.25 -10.12 9.08
C MET A 182 2.93 -11.24 9.87
N VAL A 183 4.17 -11.05 10.33
CA VAL A 183 4.91 -12.03 11.13
C VAL A 183 4.21 -12.24 12.47
N GLN A 184 3.79 -11.16 13.15
CA GLN A 184 3.04 -11.24 14.40
C GLN A 184 1.70 -11.97 14.24
N LEU A 185 0.97 -11.65 13.16
CA LEU A 185 -0.28 -12.33 12.83
C LEU A 185 -0.07 -13.81 12.52
N ALA A 186 0.98 -14.14 11.76
CA ALA A 186 1.32 -15.52 11.41
C ALA A 186 1.74 -16.34 12.63
N GLU A 187 2.51 -15.77 13.56
CA GLU A 187 2.83 -16.38 14.86
C GLU A 187 1.55 -16.63 15.68
N ALA A 188 0.69 -15.62 15.81
CA ALA A 188 -0.57 -15.73 16.56
C ALA A 188 -1.51 -16.80 15.99
N ALA A 189 -1.51 -16.99 14.67
CA ALA A 189 -2.26 -18.03 13.98
C ALA A 189 -1.59 -19.42 14.02
N GLY A 190 -0.41 -19.55 14.65
CA GLY A 190 0.39 -20.78 14.66
C GLY A 190 0.90 -21.20 13.29
N ALA A 191 1.06 -20.23 12.37
CA ALA A 191 1.42 -20.49 10.98
C ALA A 191 2.91 -20.72 10.77
N VAL A 192 3.77 -20.00 11.52
CA VAL A 192 5.24 -19.99 11.38
C VAL A 192 5.92 -19.89 12.74
N ASP A 193 7.19 -20.29 12.84
CA ASP A 193 8.09 -19.76 13.87
C ASP A 193 8.56 -18.38 13.38
N PRO A 194 8.27 -17.28 14.11
CA PRO A 194 8.62 -15.94 13.64
C PRO A 194 10.14 -15.70 13.55
N ARG A 195 10.97 -16.49 14.24
CA ARG A 195 12.44 -16.36 14.15
C ARG A 195 12.96 -16.69 12.76
N ASP A 196 12.28 -17.56 12.02
CA ASP A 196 12.61 -17.90 10.63
C ASP A 196 12.46 -16.71 9.67
N LEU A 197 11.86 -15.60 10.13
CA LEU A 197 11.60 -14.38 9.35
C LEU A 197 12.40 -13.17 9.86
N LEU A 198 13.24 -13.34 10.90
CA LEU A 198 14.04 -12.25 11.47
C LEU A 198 15.00 -11.64 10.44
N HIS A 199 15.56 -12.45 9.54
CA HIS A 199 16.46 -11.97 8.48
C HIS A 199 15.73 -11.04 7.49
N ALA A 200 14.49 -11.37 7.12
CA ALA A 200 13.67 -10.55 6.23
C ALA A 200 13.30 -9.22 6.90
N LEU A 201 12.91 -9.24 8.19
CA LEU A 201 12.63 -8.02 8.95
C LEU A 201 13.84 -7.08 9.04
N ARG A 202 15.03 -7.61 9.35
CA ARG A 202 16.27 -6.82 9.38
C ARG A 202 16.63 -6.24 8.01
N ARG A 203 16.40 -6.98 6.94
CA ARG A 203 16.64 -6.53 5.56
C ARG A 203 15.68 -5.42 5.16
N GLU A 204 14.40 -5.54 5.49
CA GLU A 204 13.43 -4.47 5.28
C GLU A 204 13.78 -3.22 6.09
N HIS A 205 14.15 -3.35 7.37
CA HIS A 205 14.58 -2.21 8.17
C HIS A 205 15.78 -1.49 7.53
N SER A 206 16.75 -2.26 7.03
CA SER A 206 17.92 -1.72 6.34
C SER A 206 17.55 -0.96 5.06
N TYR A 207 16.51 -1.39 4.34
CA TYR A 207 15.99 -0.63 3.20
C TYR A 207 15.43 0.72 3.65
N TRP A 208 14.55 0.75 4.65
CA TRP A 208 13.90 2.00 5.10
C TRP A 208 14.85 2.99 5.75
N THR A 209 15.94 2.51 6.37
CA THR A 209 16.93 3.33 7.06
C THR A 209 18.20 3.57 6.24
N ASP A 210 18.18 3.25 4.94
CA ASP A 210 19.33 3.43 4.06
C ASP A 210 19.87 4.87 4.10
N GLY A 211 21.18 4.99 4.28
CA GLY A 211 21.90 6.26 4.39
C GLY A 211 21.67 7.08 5.67
N ALA A 212 20.85 6.62 6.63
CA ALA A 212 20.50 7.38 7.83
C ALA A 212 21.73 7.83 8.65
N ASP A 213 22.68 6.93 8.89
CA ASP A 213 23.88 7.18 9.72
C ASP A 213 24.82 8.26 9.15
N ALA A 214 24.69 8.59 7.87
CA ALA A 214 25.53 9.57 7.19
C ALA A 214 24.92 10.97 7.15
N LEU A 215 23.65 11.13 7.55
CA LEU A 215 22.93 12.40 7.46
C LEU A 215 23.34 13.36 8.57
N ARG A 216 23.46 14.64 8.20
CA ARG A 216 23.49 15.76 9.16
C ARG A 216 22.10 16.35 9.33
N PRO A 217 21.81 17.04 10.45
CA PRO A 217 20.52 17.70 10.65
C PRO A 217 20.11 18.57 9.45
N GLY A 218 18.89 18.37 8.95
CA GLY A 218 18.34 19.03 7.77
C GLY A 218 18.65 18.36 6.42
N GLU A 219 19.44 17.28 6.40
CA GLU A 219 19.71 16.51 5.20
C GLU A 219 18.70 15.37 5.02
N ALA A 220 18.48 14.96 3.78
CA ALA A 220 17.69 13.79 3.43
C ALA A 220 18.41 12.96 2.36
N HIS A 221 18.26 11.64 2.44
CA HIS A 221 18.75 10.69 1.46
C HIS A 221 17.72 9.58 1.27
N ARG A 222 17.19 9.44 0.05
CA ARG A 222 16.12 8.48 -0.28
C ARG A 222 14.98 8.58 0.74
N MET A 223 14.71 7.52 1.49
CA MET A 223 13.67 7.46 2.53
C MET A 223 14.07 8.17 3.82
N SER A 224 15.34 8.37 4.12
CA SER A 224 15.81 8.91 5.41
C SER A 224 15.84 10.44 5.42
N VAL A 225 15.32 11.05 6.49
CA VAL A 225 15.29 12.50 6.73
C VAL A 225 15.80 12.80 8.14
N ALA A 226 16.91 13.54 8.24
CA ALA A 226 17.43 13.99 9.52
C ALA A 226 16.75 15.30 9.95
N MET A 227 16.01 15.23 11.04
CA MET A 227 15.33 16.36 11.67
C MET A 227 16.33 17.36 12.25
N PRO A 228 15.93 18.62 12.50
CA PRO A 228 16.84 19.65 13.02
C PRO A 228 17.56 19.32 14.34
N ASP A 229 17.00 18.44 15.18
CA ASP A 229 17.62 17.98 16.43
C ASP A 229 18.53 16.75 16.25
N GLY A 230 18.63 16.22 15.03
CA GLY A 230 19.42 15.03 14.70
C GLY A 230 18.64 13.72 14.74
N ALA A 231 17.38 13.70 15.18
CA ALA A 231 16.53 12.51 15.04
C ALA A 231 16.34 12.17 13.55
N VAL A 232 16.25 10.89 13.20
CA VAL A 232 15.99 10.47 11.81
C VAL A 232 14.60 9.87 11.69
N LEU A 233 13.78 10.48 10.84
CA LEU A 233 12.47 9.96 10.44
C LEU A 233 12.51 9.55 8.96
N GLN A 234 11.50 8.81 8.52
CA GLN A 234 11.40 8.33 7.15
C GLN A 234 10.33 9.07 6.37
N ARG A 235 10.48 9.08 5.04
CA ARG A 235 9.50 9.50 4.04
C ARG A 235 9.33 8.43 2.99
N TYR A 236 8.22 8.48 2.25
CA TYR A 236 8.05 7.67 1.06
C TYR A 236 8.95 8.16 -0.08
N TRP A 237 9.48 7.22 -0.85
CA TRP A 237 10.43 7.46 -1.94
C TRP A 237 10.34 6.32 -2.96
N ASP A 238 10.46 6.64 -4.24
CA ASP A 238 10.70 5.68 -5.33
C ASP A 238 12.06 6.02 -5.93
N ASP A 239 12.86 5.04 -6.33
CA ASP A 239 14.20 5.25 -6.91
C ASP A 239 14.21 5.75 -8.35
N ARG A 240 13.08 5.73 -9.06
CA ARG A 240 12.89 6.30 -10.40
C ARG A 240 12.17 7.66 -10.36
N ASP A 241 12.47 8.51 -11.33
CA ASP A 241 11.86 9.83 -11.58
C ASP A 241 11.32 9.95 -13.02
N SER A 242 10.93 8.83 -13.61
CA SER A 242 10.21 8.76 -14.88
C SER A 242 8.71 8.54 -14.63
N PRO A 243 7.81 8.68 -15.62
CA PRO A 243 6.41 8.28 -15.44
C PRO A 243 6.28 6.83 -14.97
N ARG A 244 5.31 6.54 -14.11
CA ARG A 244 4.84 5.18 -13.76
C ARG A 244 4.48 4.45 -15.03
N GLU A 245 4.86 3.18 -15.14
CA GLU A 245 4.66 2.46 -16.41
C GLU A 245 3.20 2.02 -16.57
N GLU A 246 2.59 1.70 -15.43
CA GLU A 246 1.19 1.34 -15.26
C GLU A 246 0.21 2.53 -15.31
N SER A 247 0.71 3.76 -15.26
CA SER A 247 -0.05 5.02 -15.33
C SER A 247 0.70 6.06 -16.18
N TYR A 248 1.28 5.62 -17.32
CA TYR A 248 2.22 6.44 -18.09
C TYR A 248 1.60 7.74 -18.60
N ARG A 249 0.43 7.65 -19.21
CA ARG A 249 -0.25 8.81 -19.83
C ARG A 249 -0.70 9.80 -18.74
N GLU A 250 -1.22 9.26 -17.65
CA GLU A 250 -1.75 9.98 -16.50
C GLU A 250 -0.64 10.79 -15.83
N ASP A 251 0.53 10.18 -15.61
CA ASP A 251 1.71 10.85 -15.07
C ASP A 251 2.23 11.95 -16.00
N VAL A 252 2.34 11.67 -17.30
CA VAL A 252 2.80 12.64 -18.31
C VAL A 252 1.86 13.85 -18.35
N ALA A 253 0.54 13.63 -18.31
CA ALA A 253 -0.46 14.70 -18.29
C ALA A 253 -0.34 15.55 -17.02
N THR A 254 -0.20 14.90 -15.85
CA THR A 254 -0.04 15.59 -14.56
C THR A 254 1.22 16.44 -14.51
N ALA A 255 2.35 15.89 -14.96
CA ALA A 255 3.61 16.64 -15.01
C ALA A 255 3.56 17.81 -16.01
N ALA A 256 2.83 17.67 -17.12
CA ALA A 256 2.63 18.74 -18.10
C ALA A 256 1.75 19.89 -17.55
N ALA A 257 0.90 19.62 -16.56
CA ALA A 257 0.08 20.63 -15.88
C ALA A 257 0.82 21.37 -14.74
N SER A 258 2.03 20.94 -14.38
CA SER A 258 2.82 21.52 -13.29
C SER A 258 3.87 22.51 -13.79
N ASP A 259 4.14 23.55 -13.00
CA ASP A 259 5.26 24.48 -13.22
C ASP A 259 6.61 23.92 -12.70
N ARG A 260 6.60 22.78 -12.02
CA ARG A 260 7.78 22.16 -11.42
C ARG A 260 8.59 21.37 -12.46
N PRO A 261 9.88 21.10 -12.21
CA PRO A 261 10.65 20.20 -13.05
C PRO A 261 9.96 18.82 -13.14
N VAL A 262 9.69 18.34 -14.37
CA VAL A 262 8.87 17.13 -14.60
C VAL A 262 9.35 15.90 -13.84
N HIS A 263 10.67 15.72 -13.70
CA HIS A 263 11.26 14.59 -12.97
C HIS A 263 10.95 14.62 -11.46
N GLU A 264 10.79 15.81 -10.86
CA GLU A 264 10.37 15.93 -9.47
C GLU A 264 8.90 15.54 -9.31
N VAL A 265 8.04 15.96 -10.25
CA VAL A 265 6.62 15.59 -10.24
C VAL A 265 6.47 14.07 -10.38
N TYR A 266 7.19 13.44 -11.31
CA TYR A 266 7.20 11.99 -11.45
C TYR A 266 7.68 11.27 -10.20
N ARG A 267 8.73 11.78 -9.53
CA ARG A 267 9.22 11.22 -8.26
C ARG A 267 8.14 11.29 -7.18
N ASP A 268 7.43 12.41 -7.07
CA ASP A 268 6.37 12.60 -6.08
C ASP A 268 5.12 11.76 -6.36
N LEU A 269 4.73 11.58 -7.63
CA LEU A 269 3.67 10.66 -8.05
C LEU A 269 4.01 9.22 -7.68
N ARG A 270 5.23 8.79 -8.00
CA ARG A 270 5.72 7.45 -7.63
C ARG A 270 5.83 7.25 -6.12
N ALA A 271 6.30 8.25 -5.38
CA ALA A 271 6.31 8.21 -3.92
C ALA A 271 4.88 8.21 -3.34
N GLY A 272 3.92 8.88 -4.00
CA GLY A 272 2.49 8.78 -3.69
C GLY A 272 2.01 7.33 -3.79
N ALA A 273 2.34 6.63 -4.87
CA ALA A 273 2.07 5.19 -5.01
C ALA A 273 2.83 4.33 -3.98
N ALA A 274 4.05 4.72 -3.60
CA ALA A 274 4.81 4.04 -2.53
C ALA A 274 4.17 4.22 -1.14
N SER A 275 3.37 5.27 -0.95
CA SER A 275 2.61 5.47 0.30
C SER A 275 1.38 4.58 0.42
N GLY A 276 0.92 3.99 -0.69
CA GLY A 276 -0.39 3.33 -0.78
C GLY A 276 -1.58 4.29 -0.87
N TRP A 277 -1.35 5.62 -0.80
CA TRP A 277 -2.35 6.67 -0.90
C TRP A 277 -2.24 7.45 -2.22
N ASP A 278 -2.29 6.75 -3.35
CA ASP A 278 -2.27 7.33 -4.71
C ASP A 278 -3.68 7.52 -5.27
N PHE A 279 -4.27 8.72 -5.31
CA PHE A 279 -3.76 9.98 -4.74
C PHE A 279 -4.68 10.55 -3.67
N SER A 280 -4.18 11.58 -3.01
CA SER A 280 -4.78 12.24 -1.85
C SER A 280 -4.29 13.67 -1.74
N SER A 281 -5.19 14.56 -1.31
CA SER A 281 -4.93 15.92 -0.84
C SER A 281 -3.88 15.98 0.26
N ARG A 282 -3.66 14.88 0.99
CA ARG A 282 -2.59 14.71 1.98
C ARG A 282 -1.22 15.12 1.41
N TRP A 283 -0.97 14.80 0.14
CA TRP A 283 0.31 15.01 -0.53
C TRP A 283 0.40 16.30 -1.33
N ASN A 284 -0.73 16.96 -1.58
CA ASN A 284 -0.83 18.08 -2.51
C ASN A 284 -0.68 19.43 -1.78
N ASP A 285 0.04 20.39 -2.35
CA ASP A 285 0.09 21.74 -1.78
C ASP A 285 -1.25 22.48 -1.92
N VAL A 286 -2.00 22.14 -2.97
CA VAL A 286 -3.39 22.55 -3.19
C VAL A 286 -4.24 21.28 -3.17
N PRO A 287 -5.17 21.11 -2.19
CA PRO A 287 -5.86 19.84 -1.96
C PRO A 287 -6.45 19.17 -3.21
N ASP A 288 -7.11 19.94 -4.08
CA ASP A 288 -7.81 19.50 -5.27
C ASP A 288 -6.98 19.60 -6.57
N ASP A 289 -5.65 19.73 -6.47
CA ASP A 289 -4.76 19.81 -7.62
C ASP A 289 -3.54 18.87 -7.47
N LEU A 290 -3.64 17.71 -8.13
CA LEU A 290 -2.60 16.69 -8.17
C LEU A 290 -1.28 17.18 -8.79
N ALA A 291 -1.29 18.20 -9.66
CA ALA A 291 -0.06 18.77 -10.23
C ALA A 291 0.83 19.45 -9.18
N THR A 292 0.29 19.66 -7.97
CA THR A 292 0.98 20.19 -6.80
C THR A 292 1.48 19.12 -5.81
N ILE A 293 1.37 17.83 -6.14
CA ILE A 293 1.82 16.71 -5.30
C ILE A 293 3.28 16.84 -4.88
N ALA A 294 3.58 16.76 -3.59
CA ALA A 294 4.91 16.98 -3.03
C ALA A 294 5.31 15.89 -2.01
N THR A 295 4.95 14.63 -2.29
CA THR A 295 5.09 13.48 -1.37
C THR A 295 6.47 13.36 -0.74
N THR A 296 7.55 13.51 -1.51
CA THR A 296 8.93 13.37 -1.01
C THR A 296 9.36 14.52 -0.09
N ARG A 297 8.58 15.59 0.02
CA ARG A 297 8.81 16.69 0.96
C ARG A 297 8.16 16.45 2.33
N ILE A 298 7.40 15.38 2.46
CA ILE A 298 6.54 15.13 3.62
C ILE A 298 7.12 13.97 4.42
N VAL A 299 7.31 14.18 5.72
CA VAL A 299 7.59 13.12 6.70
C VAL A 299 6.23 12.63 7.20
N PRO A 300 5.79 11.42 6.79
CA PRO A 300 4.44 10.96 7.05
C PRO A 300 4.36 10.17 8.35
N VAL A 301 3.31 10.42 9.12
CA VAL A 301 3.19 9.89 10.49
C VAL A 301 2.90 8.39 10.53
N ASP A 302 2.19 7.88 9.55
CA ASP A 302 1.90 6.45 9.40
C ASP A 302 3.15 5.62 9.12
N LEU A 303 4.00 6.03 8.17
CA LEU A 303 5.25 5.32 7.87
C LEU A 303 6.12 5.19 9.12
N ASN A 304 6.32 6.29 9.83
CA ASN A 304 7.18 6.31 11.01
C ASN A 304 6.58 5.47 12.15
N ALA A 305 5.26 5.49 12.34
CA ALA A 305 4.60 4.63 13.32
C ALA A 305 4.73 3.14 12.95
N LEU A 306 4.60 2.77 11.67
CA LEU A 306 4.77 1.38 11.22
C LEU A 306 6.22 0.87 11.39
N LEU A 307 7.22 1.74 11.23
CA LEU A 307 8.62 1.38 11.51
C LEU A 307 8.89 1.08 12.98
N VAL A 308 8.12 1.65 13.92
CA VAL A 308 8.19 1.26 15.34
C VAL A 308 7.76 -0.19 15.53
N VAL A 309 6.69 -0.62 14.83
CA VAL A 309 6.23 -2.03 14.89
C VAL A 309 7.33 -2.96 14.38
N LEU A 310 8.01 -2.57 13.31
CA LEU A 310 9.15 -3.30 12.76
C LEU A 310 10.32 -3.39 13.74
N GLU A 311 10.76 -2.27 14.31
CA GLU A 311 11.87 -2.22 15.26
C GLU A 311 11.58 -3.03 16.53
N ARG A 312 10.37 -2.91 17.10
CA ARG A 312 9.94 -3.71 18.26
C ARG A 312 9.92 -5.20 17.96
N GLN A 313 9.45 -5.58 16.78
CA GLN A 313 9.42 -6.98 16.38
C GLN A 313 10.82 -7.55 16.18
N ILE A 314 11.75 -6.79 15.57
CA ILE A 314 13.15 -7.21 15.46
C ILE A 314 13.78 -7.34 16.85
N ALA A 315 13.53 -6.40 17.76
CA ALA A 315 14.06 -6.45 19.13
C ALA A 315 13.59 -7.71 19.86
N ARG A 316 12.28 -7.98 19.86
CA ARG A 316 11.69 -9.16 20.50
C ARG A 316 12.26 -10.47 19.95
N LEU A 317 12.33 -10.59 18.63
CA LEU A 317 12.82 -11.82 17.99
C LEU A 317 14.33 -12.01 18.16
N SER A 318 15.11 -10.93 18.18
CA SER A 318 16.54 -10.99 18.46
C SER A 318 16.80 -11.50 19.88
N ALA A 319 16.05 -11.00 20.88
CA ALA A 319 16.12 -11.52 22.24
C ALA A 319 15.71 -13.01 22.32
N ALA A 320 14.66 -13.41 21.60
CA ALA A 320 14.22 -14.80 21.52
C ALA A 320 15.22 -15.74 20.82
N ASP A 321 16.14 -15.20 20.02
CA ASP A 321 17.23 -15.91 19.35
C ASP A 321 18.56 -15.85 20.15
N GLY A 322 18.58 -15.14 21.29
CA GLY A 322 19.77 -14.96 22.14
C GLY A 322 20.74 -13.88 21.67
N ASP A 323 20.32 -13.01 20.74
CA ASP A 323 21.06 -11.83 20.25
C ASP A 323 20.65 -10.58 21.07
N ASP A 324 21.11 -10.53 22.32
CA ASP A 324 20.79 -9.46 23.27
C ASP A 324 21.31 -8.08 22.82
N GLU A 325 22.41 -8.04 22.06
CA GLU A 325 22.98 -6.80 21.53
C GLU A 325 22.03 -6.16 20.51
N SER A 326 21.62 -6.92 19.49
CA SER A 326 20.63 -6.43 18.53
C SER A 326 19.31 -6.12 19.19
N ALA A 327 18.88 -6.93 20.18
CA ALA A 327 17.65 -6.65 20.92
C ALA A 327 17.68 -5.28 21.60
N ALA A 328 18.79 -4.92 22.26
CA ALA A 328 18.97 -3.62 22.90
C ALA A 328 18.99 -2.48 21.87
N ILE A 329 19.73 -2.62 20.76
CA ILE A 329 19.80 -1.62 19.69
C ILE A 329 18.40 -1.30 19.15
N PHE A 330 17.63 -2.32 18.79
CA PHE A 330 16.30 -2.12 18.22
C PHE A 330 15.26 -1.68 19.25
N THR A 331 15.44 -2.01 20.52
CA THR A 331 14.61 -1.45 21.61
C THR A 331 14.81 0.06 21.72
N THR A 332 16.06 0.52 21.69
CA THR A 332 16.38 1.95 21.70
C THR A 332 15.88 2.63 20.43
N ALA A 333 16.08 2.05 19.25
CA ALA A 333 15.58 2.61 17.99
C ALA A 333 14.06 2.83 18.00
N ALA A 334 13.29 1.84 18.46
CA ALA A 334 11.84 1.96 18.60
C ALA A 334 11.41 3.06 19.59
N GLN A 335 12.14 3.21 20.70
CA GLN A 335 11.87 4.25 21.70
C GLN A 335 12.17 5.64 21.12
N ASP A 336 13.37 5.83 20.58
CA ASP A 336 13.83 7.08 19.98
C ASP A 336 12.88 7.53 18.85
N ARG A 337 12.36 6.57 18.08
CA ARG A 337 11.38 6.84 17.03
C ARG A 337 10.03 7.28 17.57
N CYS A 338 9.47 6.65 18.61
CA CYS A 338 8.24 7.15 19.22
C CYS A 338 8.45 8.58 19.80
N GLU A 339 9.59 8.84 20.45
CA GLU A 339 9.93 10.18 20.94
C GLU A 339 10.04 11.21 19.80
N ALA A 340 10.62 10.82 18.66
CA ALA A 340 10.69 11.66 17.48
C ALA A 340 9.32 11.90 16.83
N ILE A 341 8.44 10.89 16.78
CA ILE A 341 7.05 11.03 16.31
C ILE A 341 6.31 12.03 17.19
N ASP A 342 6.38 11.89 18.52
CA ASP A 342 5.73 12.82 19.45
C ASP A 342 6.31 14.23 19.35
N ARG A 343 7.61 14.38 19.12
CA ARG A 343 8.23 15.69 19.02
C ARG A 343 7.88 16.41 17.71
N TRP A 344 7.92 15.68 16.60
CA TRP A 344 7.91 16.27 15.27
C TRP A 344 6.58 16.17 14.57
N LEU A 345 5.72 15.22 14.94
CA LEU A 345 4.47 14.90 14.23
C LEU A 345 3.23 15.03 15.12
N TRP A 346 3.35 15.43 16.38
CA TRP A 346 2.23 15.76 17.25
C TRP A 346 1.91 17.25 17.23
N ASP A 347 0.65 17.59 17.00
CA ASP A 347 0.11 18.94 17.19
C ASP A 347 -0.52 19.03 18.59
N ASP A 348 0.15 19.69 19.51
CA ASP A 348 -0.34 19.82 20.88
C ASP A 348 -1.49 20.82 21.03
N ASP A 349 -1.76 21.69 20.07
CA ASP A 349 -2.92 22.59 20.14
C ASP A 349 -4.18 21.85 19.67
N ARG A 350 -4.06 21.12 18.56
CA ARG A 350 -5.16 20.35 17.95
C ARG A 350 -5.36 18.98 18.59
N GLY A 351 -4.36 18.47 19.31
CA GLY A 351 -4.42 17.18 19.97
C GLY A 351 -4.45 16.00 18.99
N VAL A 352 -3.69 16.09 17.90
CA VAL A 352 -3.65 15.09 16.83
C VAL A 352 -2.25 14.90 16.27
N TYR A 353 -2.02 13.72 15.71
CA TYR A 353 -0.85 13.46 14.88
C TYR A 353 -1.07 13.95 13.45
N LEU A 354 -0.07 14.62 12.88
CA LEU A 354 -0.07 15.21 11.53
C LEU A 354 1.26 14.93 10.84
N ASP A 355 1.25 14.96 9.51
CA ASP A 355 2.49 14.89 8.74
C ASP A 355 3.26 16.22 8.83
N ARG A 356 4.57 16.18 8.61
CA ARG A 356 5.42 17.38 8.61
C ARG A 356 5.98 17.65 7.24
N ASP A 357 5.90 18.91 6.81
CA ASP A 357 6.58 19.38 5.61
C ASP A 357 8.00 19.83 5.94
N ILE A 358 9.00 19.19 5.35
CA ILE A 358 10.41 19.44 5.68
C ILE A 358 10.93 20.77 5.12
N ARG A 359 10.24 21.35 4.12
CA ARG A 359 10.65 22.61 3.50
C ARG A 359 10.15 23.81 4.29
N SER A 360 8.88 23.79 4.70
CA SER A 360 8.36 24.84 5.59
C SER A 360 8.83 24.64 7.04
N GLY A 361 9.10 23.40 7.44
CA GLY A 361 9.37 23.06 8.83
C GLY A 361 8.11 23.10 9.69
N GLU A 362 6.93 23.00 9.09
CA GLU A 362 5.63 23.06 9.78
C GLU A 362 4.88 21.74 9.67
N LEU A 363 3.97 21.49 10.63
CA LEU A 363 2.96 20.44 10.50
C LEU A 363 1.99 20.80 9.36
N ARG A 364 1.54 19.80 8.62
CA ARG A 364 0.53 19.98 7.58
C ARG A 364 -0.84 20.21 8.21
N ALA A 365 -1.64 21.08 7.59
CA ALA A 365 -2.91 21.53 8.17
C ALA A 365 -4.02 20.46 8.11
N SER A 366 -4.07 19.64 7.07
CA SER A 366 -5.17 18.67 6.90
C SER A 366 -5.07 17.51 7.89
N LEU A 367 -6.14 17.23 8.61
CA LEU A 367 -6.27 15.97 9.35
C LEU A 367 -6.59 14.83 8.39
N THR A 368 -5.91 13.71 8.57
CA THR A 368 -6.11 12.50 7.75
C THR A 368 -6.23 11.27 8.65
N GLY A 369 -6.75 10.19 8.10
CA GLY A 369 -6.85 8.89 8.77
C GLY A 369 -5.49 8.34 9.22
N ALA A 370 -4.37 8.87 8.73
CA ALA A 370 -3.03 8.50 9.20
C ALA A 370 -2.79 8.87 10.68
N CYS A 371 -3.56 9.82 11.24
CA CYS A 371 -3.42 10.26 12.64
C CYS A 371 -3.65 9.13 13.67
N VAL A 372 -4.34 8.05 13.29
CA VAL A 372 -4.60 6.91 14.18
C VAL A 372 -3.47 5.88 14.19
N VAL A 373 -2.53 5.97 13.24
CA VAL A 373 -1.48 4.93 13.09
C VAL A 373 -0.50 4.91 14.26
N PRO A 374 -0.12 6.04 14.91
CA PRO A 374 0.63 6.01 16.18
C PRO A 374 -0.09 5.29 17.33
N LEU A 375 -1.43 5.35 17.39
CA LEU A 375 -2.22 4.58 18.35
C LEU A 375 -2.20 3.08 17.99
N PHE A 376 -2.33 2.76 16.69
CA PHE A 376 -2.21 1.39 16.17
C PHE A 376 -0.82 0.79 16.39
N ALA A 377 0.25 1.58 16.30
CA ALA A 377 1.61 1.15 16.56
C ALA A 377 1.97 1.10 18.06
N GLY A 378 1.11 1.65 18.93
CA GLY A 378 1.37 1.73 20.37
C GLY A 378 2.52 2.71 20.72
N CYS A 379 2.61 3.84 20.02
CA CYS A 379 3.46 4.97 20.43
C CYS A 379 2.70 5.99 21.26
N ALA A 380 1.42 6.20 20.98
CA ALA A 380 0.64 7.22 21.66
C ALA A 380 0.40 6.87 23.14
N SER A 381 0.39 7.89 24.00
CA SER A 381 -0.11 7.78 25.36
C SER A 381 -1.64 7.77 25.40
N ASP A 382 -2.22 7.31 26.52
CA ASP A 382 -3.68 7.35 26.72
C ASP A 382 -4.27 8.77 26.59
N GLU A 383 -3.50 9.79 26.95
CA GLU A 383 -3.94 11.18 26.81
C GLU A 383 -3.96 11.62 25.34
N GLN A 384 -2.88 11.34 24.59
CA GLN A 384 -2.86 11.59 23.15
C GLN A 384 -3.97 10.83 22.43
N ALA A 385 -4.24 9.58 22.85
CA ALA A 385 -5.31 8.76 22.29
C ALA A 385 -6.71 9.38 22.53
N ARG A 386 -7.00 9.87 23.75
CA ARG A 386 -8.26 10.58 24.05
C ARG A 386 -8.44 11.85 23.22
N ARG A 387 -7.36 12.62 23.04
CA ARG A 387 -7.40 13.85 22.25
C ARG A 387 -7.58 13.56 20.76
N THR A 388 -6.90 12.54 20.26
CA THR A 388 -7.07 12.04 18.90
C THR A 388 -8.49 11.52 18.68
N GLU A 389 -9.08 10.81 19.66
CA GLU A 389 -10.49 10.38 19.61
C GLU A 389 -11.44 11.56 19.41
N SER A 390 -11.26 12.65 20.16
CA SER A 390 -12.08 13.87 20.01
C SER A 390 -11.96 14.45 18.60
N ALA A 391 -10.73 14.62 18.10
CA ALA A 391 -10.52 15.22 16.79
C ALA A 391 -11.05 14.33 15.64
N VAL A 392 -10.86 13.00 15.74
CA VAL A 392 -11.42 12.05 14.75
C VAL A 392 -12.95 12.11 14.78
N ARG A 393 -13.58 12.18 15.97
CA ARG A 393 -15.05 12.33 16.08
C ARG A 393 -15.55 13.60 15.40
N ASP A 394 -14.82 14.71 15.55
CA ASP A 394 -15.25 16.00 15.05
C ASP A 394 -15.06 16.13 13.53
N ALA A 395 -13.99 15.56 12.98
CA ALA A 395 -13.56 15.83 11.61
C ALA A 395 -13.68 14.63 10.64
N LEU A 396 -13.46 13.40 11.11
CA LEU A 396 -13.33 12.22 10.25
C LEU A 396 -14.41 11.15 10.49
N LEU A 397 -15.08 11.11 11.64
CA LEU A 397 -16.13 10.13 11.87
C LEU A 397 -17.39 10.49 11.05
N ARG A 398 -17.81 9.57 10.19
CA ARG A 398 -18.99 9.66 9.33
C ARG A 398 -19.95 8.52 9.60
N ASP A 399 -21.12 8.55 9.00
CA ASP A 399 -22.18 7.55 9.25
C ASP A 399 -21.73 6.12 8.90
N GLY A 400 -20.92 5.97 7.85
CA GLY A 400 -20.40 4.68 7.40
C GLY A 400 -19.05 4.24 7.96
N GLY A 401 -18.43 5.02 8.85
CA GLY A 401 -17.11 4.71 9.41
C GLY A 401 -16.21 5.94 9.52
N MET A 402 -14.90 5.73 9.50
CA MET A 402 -13.91 6.82 9.52
C MET A 402 -13.52 7.24 8.09
N GLY A 403 -13.53 8.55 7.84
CA GLY A 403 -13.09 9.19 6.61
C GLY A 403 -11.58 9.22 6.45
N THR A 404 -11.18 9.35 5.18
CA THR A 404 -9.77 9.30 4.80
C THR A 404 -9.06 10.62 5.08
N THR A 405 -9.69 11.75 4.75
CA THR A 405 -9.21 13.11 5.01
C THR A 405 -10.36 14.03 5.36
N GLU A 406 -10.11 15.33 5.54
CA GLU A 406 -11.14 16.37 5.68
C GLU A 406 -11.63 16.94 4.34
N HIS A 407 -10.99 16.60 3.22
CA HIS A 407 -11.20 17.24 1.92
C HIS A 407 -11.90 16.34 0.93
N ALA A 408 -12.80 16.90 0.12
CA ALA A 408 -13.42 16.22 -1.01
C ALA A 408 -12.86 16.78 -2.33
N THR A 409 -11.94 16.04 -2.93
CA THR A 409 -11.04 16.54 -4.01
C THR A 409 -11.18 15.77 -5.33
N GLY A 410 -11.94 14.67 -5.33
CA GLY A 410 -12.05 13.75 -6.46
C GLY A 410 -10.96 12.66 -6.50
N ASP A 411 -9.89 12.85 -5.73
CA ASP A 411 -8.89 11.82 -5.46
C ASP A 411 -9.47 10.69 -4.61
N GLN A 412 -8.98 9.46 -4.81
CA GLN A 412 -9.59 8.28 -4.18
C GLN A 412 -9.27 8.16 -2.68
N TRP A 413 -8.12 8.66 -2.23
CA TRP A 413 -7.75 8.68 -0.81
C TRP A 413 -8.12 10.02 -0.15
N ASP A 414 -9.36 10.43 -0.34
CA ASP A 414 -9.97 11.65 0.22
C ASP A 414 -11.46 11.40 0.53
N GLN A 415 -12.14 12.38 1.14
CA GLN A 415 -13.60 12.29 1.26
C GLN A 415 -14.28 12.22 -0.12
N PRO A 416 -15.40 11.50 -0.23
CA PRO A 416 -16.16 10.84 0.84
C PRO A 416 -15.76 9.38 1.06
N ASN A 417 -14.58 8.94 0.61
CA ASN A 417 -14.20 7.53 0.69
C ASN A 417 -13.70 7.15 2.09
N GLY A 418 -14.03 5.94 2.51
CA GLY A 418 -13.44 5.20 3.62
C GLY A 418 -12.82 3.88 3.13
N TRP A 419 -11.66 3.56 3.70
CA TRP A 419 -10.86 2.39 3.30
C TRP A 419 -10.69 1.42 4.45
N ALA A 420 -10.87 0.12 4.17
CA ALA A 420 -10.80 -0.94 5.18
C ALA A 420 -9.50 -0.93 6.02
N PRO A 421 -8.31 -0.69 5.43
CA PRO A 421 -7.07 -0.52 6.18
C PRO A 421 -7.14 0.54 7.29
N LEU A 422 -7.69 1.72 6.96
CA LEU A 422 -7.79 2.84 7.91
C LEU A 422 -8.83 2.55 8.99
N GLN A 423 -9.93 1.87 8.64
CA GLN A 423 -10.89 1.43 9.64
C GLN A 423 -10.23 0.49 10.64
N TRP A 424 -9.52 -0.53 10.15
CA TRP A 424 -8.85 -1.50 11.02
C TRP A 424 -7.84 -0.85 11.95
N MET A 425 -6.98 0.02 11.43
CA MET A 425 -5.97 0.71 12.24
C MET A 425 -6.62 1.65 13.27
N ALA A 426 -7.70 2.36 12.92
CA ALA A 426 -8.44 3.17 13.89
C ALA A 426 -9.09 2.32 14.98
N ILE A 427 -9.78 1.25 14.59
CA ILE A 427 -10.48 0.34 15.50
C ILE A 427 -9.50 -0.24 16.52
N GLU A 428 -8.40 -0.84 16.06
CA GLU A 428 -7.42 -1.46 16.95
C GLU A 428 -6.60 -0.42 17.72
N GLY A 429 -6.32 0.75 17.12
CA GLY A 429 -5.67 1.88 17.78
C GLY A 429 -6.47 2.38 18.97
N PHE A 430 -7.76 2.67 18.81
CA PHE A 430 -8.61 3.14 19.92
C PHE A 430 -8.89 2.04 20.95
N ARG A 431 -9.06 0.78 20.51
CA ARG A 431 -9.24 -0.36 21.43
C ARG A 431 -8.02 -0.61 22.30
N ARG A 432 -6.79 -0.34 21.82
CA ARG A 432 -5.57 -0.44 22.64
C ARG A 432 -5.62 0.48 23.87
N HIS A 433 -6.34 1.59 23.78
CA HIS A 433 -6.50 2.58 24.86
C HIS A 433 -7.86 2.50 25.56
N ASP A 434 -8.61 1.40 25.37
CA ASP A 434 -9.96 1.20 25.91
C ASP A 434 -10.96 2.32 25.55
N LEU A 435 -10.78 2.95 24.38
CA LEU A 435 -11.63 4.05 23.92
C LEU A 435 -12.82 3.56 23.07
N PRO A 436 -14.03 4.09 23.32
CA PRO A 436 -15.27 3.57 22.72
C PRO A 436 -15.37 3.81 21.21
N LEU A 437 -14.67 4.80 20.65
CA LEU A 437 -14.71 5.09 19.22
C LEU A 437 -14.30 3.90 18.36
N GLY A 438 -13.40 3.03 18.83
CA GLY A 438 -13.00 1.84 18.07
C GLY A 438 -14.18 0.89 17.78
N ASP A 439 -15.03 0.64 18.76
CA ASP A 439 -16.22 -0.21 18.58
C ASP A 439 -17.33 0.50 17.76
N GLU A 440 -17.41 1.82 17.86
CA GLU A 440 -18.32 2.63 17.06
C GLU A 440 -17.94 2.61 15.56
N ILE A 441 -16.67 2.84 15.23
CA ILE A 441 -16.15 2.74 13.85
C ILE A 441 -16.40 1.34 13.30
N ALA A 442 -16.09 0.29 14.07
CA ALA A 442 -16.34 -1.10 13.66
C ALA A 442 -17.81 -1.36 13.33
N SER A 443 -18.73 -0.86 14.17
CA SER A 443 -20.17 -1.04 13.98
C SER A 443 -20.68 -0.33 12.73
N ARG A 444 -20.24 0.92 12.51
CA ARG A 444 -20.60 1.73 11.33
C ARG A 444 -20.06 1.09 10.04
N TRP A 445 -18.79 0.72 10.03
CA TRP A 445 -18.15 0.09 8.88
C TRP A 445 -18.83 -1.22 8.47
N ILE A 446 -19.11 -2.12 9.42
CA ILE A 446 -19.80 -3.38 9.13
C ILE A 446 -21.20 -3.13 8.57
N ALA A 447 -21.91 -2.11 9.07
CA ALA A 447 -23.24 -1.75 8.56
C ALA A 447 -23.16 -1.30 7.10
N THR A 448 -22.20 -0.45 6.74
CA THR A 448 -21.96 0.00 5.36
C THR A 448 -21.60 -1.15 4.44
N VAL A 449 -20.61 -1.97 4.81
CA VAL A 449 -20.21 -3.14 4.00
C VAL A 449 -21.38 -4.11 3.80
N ARG A 450 -22.17 -4.36 4.85
CA ARG A 450 -23.34 -5.23 4.78
C ARG A 450 -24.42 -4.67 3.86
N SER A 451 -24.72 -3.38 3.95
CA SER A 451 -25.73 -2.74 3.12
C SER A 451 -25.40 -2.87 1.62
N VAL A 452 -24.15 -2.59 1.25
CA VAL A 452 -23.67 -2.77 -0.13
C VAL A 452 -23.73 -4.24 -0.54
N PHE A 453 -23.30 -5.17 0.33
CA PHE A 453 -23.35 -6.59 0.04
C PHE A 453 -24.79 -7.11 -0.18
N GLU A 454 -25.76 -6.65 0.60
CA GLU A 454 -27.17 -7.05 0.47
C GLU A 454 -27.78 -6.59 -0.86
N ARG A 455 -27.32 -5.46 -1.41
CA ARG A 455 -27.79 -4.91 -2.68
C ARG A 455 -27.02 -5.45 -3.89
N GLU A 456 -25.70 -5.55 -3.78
CA GLU A 456 -24.80 -5.82 -4.92
C GLU A 456 -24.26 -7.26 -4.92
N HIS A 457 -24.39 -8.00 -3.83
CA HIS A 457 -23.83 -9.35 -3.63
C HIS A 457 -22.31 -9.46 -3.89
N ARG A 458 -21.58 -8.38 -3.63
CA ARG A 458 -20.13 -8.26 -3.75
C ARG A 458 -19.57 -7.29 -2.72
N LEU A 459 -18.27 -7.38 -2.45
CA LEU A 459 -17.49 -6.40 -1.70
C LEU A 459 -16.55 -5.67 -2.67
N ILE A 460 -16.29 -4.41 -2.35
CA ILE A 460 -15.58 -3.47 -3.23
C ILE A 460 -14.33 -2.92 -2.56
N GLU A 461 -13.47 -2.30 -3.36
CA GLU A 461 -12.19 -1.69 -2.95
C GLU A 461 -12.37 -0.64 -1.84
N LYS A 462 -13.29 0.30 -2.01
CA LYS A 462 -13.52 1.46 -1.13
C LYS A 462 -14.99 1.84 -1.08
N TYR A 463 -15.41 2.47 0.02
CA TYR A 463 -16.81 2.75 0.31
C TYR A 463 -17.02 4.25 0.50
N GLU A 464 -18.11 4.78 -0.06
CA GLU A 464 -18.59 6.12 0.31
C GLU A 464 -19.17 6.03 1.73
N ILE A 465 -18.67 6.83 2.66
CA ILE A 465 -19.07 6.73 4.08
C ILE A 465 -20.02 7.85 4.54
N ASP A 466 -20.30 8.82 3.65
CA ASP A 466 -21.19 9.95 3.90
C ASP A 466 -22.64 9.73 3.38
N GLY A 467 -22.86 8.74 2.51
CA GLY A 467 -24.09 8.58 1.73
C GLY A 467 -24.80 7.22 1.84
N ASP A 468 -26.01 7.15 1.29
CA ASP A 468 -26.90 5.98 1.36
C ASP A 468 -26.46 4.81 0.46
N ASP A 469 -25.76 5.10 -0.65
CA ASP A 469 -25.40 4.09 -1.64
C ASP A 469 -24.11 3.34 -1.26
N GLY A 470 -23.20 3.94 -0.47
CA GLY A 470 -22.04 3.24 0.09
C GLY A 470 -20.97 2.81 -0.93
N ILE A 471 -21.08 3.20 -2.20
CA ILE A 471 -20.16 2.81 -3.28
C ILE A 471 -19.13 3.93 -3.48
N GLY A 472 -17.85 3.67 -3.15
CA GLY A 472 -16.79 4.66 -3.31
C GLY A 472 -16.35 4.85 -4.78
N GLY A 473 -15.64 5.94 -5.06
CA GLY A 473 -15.20 6.32 -6.41
C GLY A 473 -13.94 7.19 -6.43
N GLY A 474 -13.67 7.86 -7.55
CA GLY A 474 -12.52 8.76 -7.72
C GLY A 474 -11.19 8.05 -8.04
N GLY A 475 -10.17 8.85 -8.34
CA GLY A 475 -8.85 8.40 -8.77
C GLY A 475 -8.72 8.08 -10.27
N GLU A 476 -7.63 7.41 -10.64
CA GLU A 476 -7.23 7.19 -12.05
C GLU A 476 -7.87 5.96 -12.71
N TYR A 477 -8.67 5.17 -11.98
CA TYR A 477 -9.25 3.92 -12.51
C TYR A 477 -10.61 3.59 -11.88
N GLU A 478 -11.38 2.74 -12.56
CA GLU A 478 -12.71 2.30 -12.11
C GLU A 478 -12.66 1.48 -10.82
N LEU A 479 -13.73 1.53 -10.02
CA LEU A 479 -13.86 0.75 -8.79
C LEU A 479 -13.67 -0.77 -9.02
N GLN A 480 -12.90 -1.42 -8.15
CA GLN A 480 -12.58 -2.85 -8.27
C GLN A 480 -13.43 -3.75 -7.35
N ASP A 481 -13.78 -4.92 -7.89
CA ASP A 481 -14.50 -5.99 -7.19
C ASP A 481 -13.54 -6.97 -6.52
N GLY A 482 -13.90 -7.39 -5.31
CA GLY A 482 -13.13 -8.38 -4.56
C GLY A 482 -13.46 -8.25 -3.07
N PHE A 483 -12.88 -7.33 -2.30
CA PHE A 483 -11.52 -6.80 -2.45
C PHE A 483 -10.71 -7.29 -1.24
N GLY A 484 -9.47 -7.73 -1.45
CA GLY A 484 -8.66 -8.47 -0.46
C GLY A 484 -8.68 -7.88 0.95
N TRP A 485 -8.35 -6.59 1.12
CA TRP A 485 -8.41 -5.95 2.44
C TRP A 485 -9.82 -5.83 3.00
N THR A 486 -10.85 -5.61 2.16
CA THR A 486 -12.22 -5.36 2.62
C THR A 486 -12.75 -6.66 3.17
N ASN A 487 -12.50 -7.74 2.44
CA ASN A 487 -12.83 -9.10 2.84
C ASN A 487 -12.12 -9.47 4.13
N GLY A 488 -10.82 -9.15 4.21
CA GLY A 488 -9.97 -9.49 5.33
C GLY A 488 -10.39 -8.80 6.63
N VAL A 489 -10.53 -7.48 6.58
CA VAL A 489 -10.97 -6.65 7.70
C VAL A 489 -12.39 -7.03 8.13
N THR A 490 -13.31 -7.17 7.17
CA THR A 490 -14.70 -7.53 7.48
C THR A 490 -14.80 -8.91 8.13
N ALA A 491 -14.09 -9.91 7.59
CA ALA A 491 -14.06 -11.26 8.16
C ALA A 491 -13.49 -11.26 9.59
N ALA A 492 -12.39 -10.53 9.82
CA ALA A 492 -11.79 -10.42 11.14
C ALA A 492 -12.73 -9.74 12.16
N LEU A 493 -13.38 -8.65 11.76
CA LEU A 493 -14.34 -7.94 12.62
C LEU A 493 -15.57 -8.80 12.95
N LEU A 494 -16.14 -9.51 11.96
CA LEU A 494 -17.28 -10.42 12.18
C LEU A 494 -16.93 -11.59 13.10
N ALA A 495 -15.70 -12.10 13.02
CA ALA A 495 -15.21 -13.16 13.88
C ALA A 495 -14.86 -12.67 15.31
N GLY A 496 -14.83 -11.35 15.54
CA GLY A 496 -14.28 -10.76 16.77
C GLY A 496 -12.79 -11.08 16.93
N TRP A 497 -12.08 -11.37 15.84
CA TRP A 497 -10.67 -11.71 15.85
C TRP A 497 -9.86 -10.48 16.25
N ARG A 498 -9.02 -10.63 17.27
CA ARG A 498 -8.07 -9.61 17.70
C ARG A 498 -6.67 -10.22 17.65
N PRO A 499 -5.74 -9.68 16.86
CA PRO A 499 -4.35 -10.08 16.97
C PRO A 499 -3.89 -9.79 18.42
N PRO A 500 -3.01 -10.63 19.01
CA PRO A 500 -2.37 -10.28 20.26
C PRO A 500 -1.71 -8.90 20.11
N HIS A 501 -1.85 -8.05 21.13
CA HIS A 501 -1.45 -6.64 21.07
C HIS A 501 -0.04 -6.47 20.46
N LEU A 502 0.04 -5.66 19.39
CA LEU A 502 1.29 -5.27 18.70
C LEU A 502 2.20 -4.47 19.63
#